data_AF-A0A3A2ZWV8-F1
#
_entry.id   AF-A0A3A2ZWV8-F1
#
_cell.length_a   1.000
_cell.length_b   1.000
_cell.length_c   1.000
_cell.angle_alpha   90.00
_cell.angle_beta   90.00
_cell.angle_gamma   90.00
#
_symmetry.space_group_name_H-M   'P 1'
#
loop_
_entity.id
_entity.type
_entity.pdbx_description
1 polymer ?
#
loop_
_entity_poly.entity_id
_entity_poly.type
_entity_poly.pdbx_seq_one_letter_code
_entity_poly.pdbx_strand_id
1 'polypeptide(L)'
;MNGESWTIHLGGMQRILLSGGLENLRKQETPFRRHLLEVLGVMDLPTFTVGRRTPYIGIWNRYCRDAGDGQGIELVTGLPRSLLNIFSRVGLGAVEEDFWNWPGEQGDFLQCYLWEAHRLAGMLTVRRSRVFFTLGEASLQDASSGAAERDSHLPKTEVLLTKILANLDAIRRGCKDPRAGNSLIMNAINYPLFVAGQDVGAMNSHPDWKQLIRDCYCDIKREEYGVDDRLQLKVLEELWKRNDAMLNVNDLAREMNLELGLL
;
A
#
# COMPACT_ATOMS: atom_id res chain seq x y z
N MET A 1 -21.81 4.47 -2.62
CA MET A 1 -21.10 3.49 -3.48
C MET A 1 -20.62 2.37 -2.58
N ASN A 2 -21.06 1.14 -2.81
CA ASN A 2 -20.91 0.01 -1.88
C ASN A 2 -19.62 -0.79 -2.12
N GLY A 3 -18.42 -0.17 -2.08
CA GLY A 3 -17.15 -0.87 -2.32
C GLY A 3 -17.16 -1.70 -3.62
N GLU A 4 -17.73 -1.15 -4.68
CA GLU A 4 -17.97 -1.83 -5.95
C GLU A 4 -16.64 -2.22 -6.63
N SER A 5 -16.67 -3.29 -7.42
CA SER A 5 -15.49 -3.77 -8.16
C SER A 5 -15.06 -2.73 -9.19
N TRP A 6 -13.97 -2.02 -8.91
CA TRP A 6 -13.51 -0.89 -9.72
C TRP A 6 -12.32 -1.29 -10.60
N THR A 7 -11.52 -2.28 -10.19
CA THR A 7 -10.33 -2.72 -10.92
C THR A 7 -10.65 -3.32 -12.30
N ILE A 8 -11.91 -3.74 -12.52
CA ILE A 8 -12.43 -4.16 -13.84
C ILE A 8 -12.26 -3.08 -14.92
N HIS A 9 -12.23 -1.81 -14.54
CA HIS A 9 -12.11 -0.70 -15.47
C HIS A 9 -10.67 -0.43 -15.90
N LEU A 10 -9.67 -0.87 -15.11
CA LEU A 10 -8.25 -0.60 -15.37
C LEU A 10 -7.79 -1.16 -16.71
N GLY A 11 -8.22 -2.37 -17.08
CA GLY A 11 -7.87 -2.98 -18.36
C GLY A 11 -8.42 -2.20 -19.56
N GLY A 12 -9.63 -1.65 -19.44
CA GLY A 12 -10.23 -0.81 -20.48
C GLY A 12 -9.50 0.53 -20.61
N MET A 13 -9.27 1.21 -19.49
CA MET A 13 -8.56 2.49 -19.43
C MET A 13 -7.13 2.35 -19.99
N GLN A 14 -6.42 1.28 -19.62
CA GLN A 14 -5.11 0.97 -20.16
C GLN A 14 -5.15 0.85 -21.69
N ARG A 15 -6.06 0.05 -22.25
CA ARG A 15 -6.16 -0.13 -23.71
C ARG A 15 -6.44 1.19 -24.44
N ILE A 16 -7.25 2.06 -23.86
CA ILE A 16 -7.52 3.40 -24.44
C ILE A 16 -6.24 4.22 -24.47
N LEU A 17 -5.49 4.29 -23.36
CA LEU A 17 -4.21 5.01 -23.32
C LEU A 17 -3.16 4.42 -24.27
N LEU A 18 -3.16 3.10 -24.44
CA LEU A 18 -2.24 2.38 -25.32
C LEU A 18 -2.72 2.28 -26.78
N SER A 19 -3.89 2.82 -27.13
CA SER A 19 -4.51 2.64 -28.46
C SER A 19 -3.68 3.18 -29.63
N GLY A 20 -2.70 4.05 -29.35
CA GLY A 20 -1.69 4.50 -30.33
C GLY A 20 -0.48 3.56 -30.50
N GLY A 21 -0.35 2.48 -29.73
CA GLY A 21 0.78 1.55 -29.73
C GLY A 21 1.94 1.93 -28.79
N LEU A 22 2.64 0.93 -28.24
CA LEU A 22 3.82 1.07 -27.35
C LEU A 22 4.96 1.89 -27.98
N GLU A 23 5.16 1.75 -29.29
CA GLU A 23 6.15 2.50 -30.08
C GLU A 23 5.86 4.02 -30.07
N ASN A 24 4.60 4.41 -30.16
CA ASN A 24 4.19 5.81 -30.12
C ASN A 24 4.23 6.40 -28.71
N LEU A 25 4.11 5.58 -27.66
CA LEU A 25 4.28 6.02 -26.28
C LEU A 25 5.68 6.52 -25.99
N ARG A 26 6.71 5.79 -26.43
CA ARG A 26 8.11 6.21 -26.26
C ARG A 26 8.50 7.39 -27.17
N LYS A 27 7.86 7.51 -28.33
CA LYS A 27 8.17 8.54 -29.34
C LYS A 27 7.39 9.85 -29.17
N GLN A 28 6.22 9.83 -28.52
CA GLN A 28 5.31 10.97 -28.34
C GLN A 28 4.78 11.05 -26.90
N GLU A 29 5.64 10.84 -25.91
CA GLU A 29 5.24 10.92 -24.51
C GLU A 29 4.98 12.38 -24.12
N THR A 30 3.71 12.80 -24.14
CA THR A 30 3.34 14.09 -23.58
C THR A 30 3.33 14.01 -22.05
N PRO A 31 3.66 15.09 -21.32
CA PRO A 31 3.60 15.10 -19.85
C PRO A 31 2.24 14.66 -19.31
N PHE A 32 1.16 15.02 -20.01
CA PHE A 32 -0.21 14.60 -19.67
C PHE A 32 -0.41 13.08 -19.80
N ARG A 33 0.06 12.45 -20.88
CA ARG A 33 -0.06 11.00 -21.05
C ARG A 33 0.77 10.24 -20.03
N ARG A 34 1.98 10.71 -19.72
CA ARG A 34 2.81 10.16 -18.65
C ARG A 34 2.09 10.21 -17.32
N HIS A 35 1.53 11.36 -16.97
CA HIS A 35 0.77 11.53 -15.74
C HIS A 35 -0.41 10.55 -15.66
N LEU A 36 -1.22 10.40 -16.73
CA LEU A 36 -2.32 9.43 -16.74
C LEU A 36 -1.85 7.97 -16.58
N LEU A 37 -0.69 7.62 -17.15
CA LEU A 37 -0.10 6.30 -16.96
C LEU A 37 0.39 6.08 -15.53
N GLU A 38 0.99 7.09 -14.90
CA GLU A 38 1.39 7.05 -13.49
C GLU A 38 0.17 6.85 -12.60
N VAL A 39 -0.92 7.60 -12.82
CA VAL A 39 -2.18 7.43 -12.08
C VAL A 39 -2.70 6.01 -12.20
N LEU A 40 -2.83 5.48 -13.42
CA LEU A 40 -3.26 4.09 -13.62
C LEU A 40 -2.26 3.08 -13.04
N GLY A 41 -0.97 3.39 -13.09
CA GLY A 41 0.11 2.56 -12.56
C GLY A 41 -0.01 2.39 -11.05
N VAL A 42 -0.23 3.49 -10.34
CA VAL A 42 -0.47 3.51 -8.90
C VAL A 42 -1.75 2.76 -8.55
N MET A 43 -2.85 3.03 -9.25
CA MET A 43 -4.12 2.33 -9.03
C MET A 43 -4.01 0.83 -9.27
N ASP A 44 -3.16 0.40 -10.21
CA ASP A 44 -2.95 -1.01 -10.48
C ASP A 44 -2.01 -1.70 -9.47
N LEU A 45 -1.37 -0.99 -8.54
CA LEU A 45 -0.40 -1.60 -7.62
C LEU A 45 -1.02 -2.75 -6.79
N PRO A 46 -0.32 -3.88 -6.66
CA PRO A 46 -0.89 -5.11 -6.12
C PRO A 46 -1.21 -5.01 -4.61
N THR A 47 -0.53 -4.12 -3.89
CA THR A 47 -0.67 -3.95 -2.43
C THR A 47 -1.67 -2.87 -2.04
N PHE A 48 -2.10 -2.04 -2.98
CA PHE A 48 -2.95 -0.88 -2.72
C PHE A 48 -4.44 -1.15 -2.98
N THR A 49 -4.78 -2.41 -3.23
CA THR A 49 -6.17 -2.87 -3.35
C THR A 49 -6.39 -4.07 -2.46
N VAL A 50 -7.48 -4.09 -1.71
CA VAL A 50 -7.89 -5.21 -0.88
C VAL A 50 -9.15 -5.84 -1.46
N GLY A 51 -9.19 -7.17 -1.50
CA GLY A 51 -10.34 -7.89 -2.06
C GLY A 51 -10.40 -7.85 -3.59
N ARG A 52 -9.26 -7.55 -4.23
CA ARG A 52 -9.14 -7.42 -5.68
C ARG A 52 -9.73 -8.64 -6.40
N ARG A 53 -10.58 -8.38 -7.39
CA ARG A 53 -11.26 -9.40 -8.22
C ARG A 53 -10.61 -9.62 -9.58
N THR A 54 -9.83 -8.66 -10.05
CA THR A 54 -9.10 -8.78 -11.32
C THR A 54 -7.63 -9.09 -11.12
N PRO A 55 -6.98 -9.79 -12.06
CA PRO A 55 -5.54 -9.98 -12.03
C PRO A 55 -4.78 -8.65 -12.02
N TYR A 56 -3.62 -8.65 -11.36
CA TYR A 56 -2.66 -7.55 -11.45
C TYR A 56 -2.15 -7.37 -12.88
N ILE A 57 -2.26 -6.16 -13.45
CA ILE A 57 -1.91 -5.91 -14.85
C ILE A 57 -0.41 -5.61 -15.00
N GLY A 58 0.21 -4.96 -14.02
CA GLY A 58 1.61 -4.56 -14.08
C GLY A 58 1.86 -3.21 -14.72
N ILE A 59 0.91 -2.27 -14.69
CA ILE A 59 1.02 -0.99 -15.41
C ILE A 59 2.27 -0.22 -14.98
N TRP A 60 2.46 0.00 -13.68
CA TRP A 60 3.63 0.74 -13.17
C TRP A 60 4.95 0.09 -13.59
N ASN A 61 5.09 -1.21 -13.32
CA ASN A 61 6.32 -1.97 -13.59
C ASN A 61 6.65 -2.06 -15.10
N ARG A 62 5.64 -2.03 -15.98
CA ARG A 62 5.83 -2.13 -17.44
C ARG A 62 6.08 -0.78 -18.12
N TYR A 63 5.47 0.29 -17.62
CA TYR A 63 5.42 1.56 -18.36
C TYR A 63 5.98 2.77 -17.60
N CYS A 64 5.94 2.77 -16.26
CA CYS A 64 6.32 3.94 -15.45
C CYS A 64 7.74 3.83 -14.90
N ARG A 65 8.17 2.63 -14.50
CA ARG A 65 9.43 2.40 -13.81
C ARG A 65 10.66 2.90 -14.55
N ASP A 66 10.71 2.65 -15.86
CA ASP A 66 11.86 2.98 -16.71
C ASP A 66 11.63 4.30 -17.49
N ALA A 67 10.54 5.02 -17.20
CA ALA A 67 10.23 6.29 -17.84
C ALA A 67 10.86 7.45 -17.06
N GLY A 68 12.04 7.91 -17.51
CA GLY A 68 12.78 9.02 -16.89
C GLY A 68 13.94 8.56 -16.00
N ASP A 69 14.33 9.41 -15.04
CA ASP A 69 15.41 9.14 -14.08
C ASP A 69 14.96 8.25 -12.91
N GLY A 70 13.67 7.92 -12.81
CA GLY A 70 13.09 7.17 -11.70
C GLY A 70 13.09 7.93 -10.38
N GLN A 71 13.34 9.25 -10.41
CA GLN A 71 13.45 10.11 -9.25
C GLN A 71 12.22 11.00 -9.07
N GLY A 72 12.13 11.62 -7.90
CA GLY A 72 11.09 12.58 -7.56
C GLY A 72 9.77 11.95 -7.14
N ILE A 73 8.78 12.82 -6.95
CA ILE A 73 7.52 12.50 -6.27
C ILE A 73 6.40 12.32 -7.29
N GLU A 74 5.66 11.21 -7.18
CA GLU A 74 4.43 10.96 -7.92
C GLU A 74 3.31 11.86 -7.35
N LEU A 75 2.56 12.51 -8.23
CA LEU A 75 1.71 13.65 -7.87
C LEU A 75 0.42 13.25 -7.14
N VAL A 76 -0.15 12.08 -7.43
CA VAL A 76 -1.43 11.64 -6.86
C VAL A 76 -1.27 11.17 -5.42
N THR A 77 -0.26 10.34 -5.18
CA THR A 77 0.01 9.72 -3.87
C THR A 77 0.92 10.57 -3.00
N GLY A 78 1.70 11.46 -3.61
CA GLY A 78 2.79 12.13 -2.91
C GLY A 78 3.94 11.20 -2.53
N LEU A 79 4.01 9.98 -3.09
CA LEU A 79 5.06 9.02 -2.82
C LEU A 79 6.23 9.15 -3.80
N PRO A 80 7.46 8.86 -3.37
CA PRO A 80 8.61 8.72 -4.24
C PRO A 80 8.39 7.67 -5.33
N ARG A 81 8.69 8.02 -6.58
CA ARG A 81 8.69 7.06 -7.70
C ARG A 81 9.64 5.89 -7.41
N SER A 82 10.78 6.17 -6.78
CA SER A 82 11.76 5.17 -6.35
C SER A 82 11.18 4.15 -5.36
N LEU A 83 10.27 4.57 -4.47
CA LEU A 83 9.55 3.69 -3.56
C LEU A 83 8.43 2.91 -4.27
N LEU A 84 7.67 3.58 -5.15
CA LEU A 84 6.63 2.96 -5.97
C LEU A 84 7.19 1.88 -6.90
N ASN A 85 8.43 2.06 -7.38
CA ASN A 85 9.15 1.04 -8.15
C ASN A 85 9.31 -0.27 -7.35
N ILE A 86 9.59 -0.19 -6.05
CA ILE A 86 9.67 -1.36 -5.17
C ILE A 86 8.27 -1.98 -4.99
N PHE A 87 7.25 -1.16 -4.69
CA PHE A 87 5.87 -1.63 -4.57
C PHE A 87 5.36 -2.37 -5.81
N SER A 88 5.71 -1.89 -7.00
CA SER A 88 5.31 -2.50 -8.27
C SER A 88 5.87 -3.91 -8.50
N ARG A 89 6.87 -4.32 -7.70
CA ARG A 89 7.48 -5.66 -7.76
C ARG A 89 6.98 -6.59 -6.66
N VAL A 90 6.11 -6.14 -5.76
CA VAL A 90 5.51 -7.01 -4.75
C VAL A 90 4.66 -8.08 -5.44
N GLY A 91 4.87 -9.35 -5.06
CA GLY A 91 4.27 -10.51 -5.75
C GLY A 91 4.99 -10.92 -7.05
N LEU A 92 5.98 -10.14 -7.51
CA LEU A 92 6.83 -10.45 -8.67
C LEU A 92 8.32 -10.61 -8.30
N GLY A 93 8.64 -10.68 -6.99
CA GLY A 93 9.99 -10.91 -6.48
C GLY A 93 10.60 -9.77 -5.67
N ALA A 94 9.85 -8.74 -5.28
CA ALA A 94 10.31 -7.81 -4.24
C ALA A 94 10.50 -8.53 -2.91
N VAL A 95 11.55 -8.14 -2.19
CA VAL A 95 11.91 -8.68 -0.87
C VAL A 95 11.89 -7.58 0.20
N GLU A 96 11.89 -7.95 1.48
CA GLU A 96 11.86 -6.96 2.57
C GLU A 96 13.08 -6.04 2.55
N GLU A 97 14.23 -6.58 2.13
CA GLU A 97 15.48 -5.87 2.00
C GLU A 97 15.43 -4.75 0.94
N ASP A 98 14.59 -4.88 -0.09
CA ASP A 98 14.40 -3.82 -1.09
C ASP A 98 13.81 -2.57 -0.42
N PHE A 99 12.84 -2.74 0.49
CA PHE A 99 12.27 -1.63 1.27
C PHE A 99 13.23 -1.15 2.36
N TRP A 100 13.96 -2.07 3.01
CA TRP A 100 14.93 -1.71 4.05
C TRP A 100 16.06 -0.82 3.50
N ASN A 101 16.56 -1.16 2.31
CA ASN A 101 17.68 -0.48 1.65
C ASN A 101 17.24 0.69 0.76
N TRP A 102 15.96 1.03 0.74
CA TRP A 102 15.47 2.18 -0.03
C TRP A 102 16.17 3.47 0.45
N PRO A 103 16.82 4.24 -0.44
CA PRO A 103 17.72 5.33 -0.06
C PRO A 103 17.00 6.57 0.51
N GLY A 104 15.68 6.65 0.36
CA GLY A 104 14.93 7.86 0.67
C GLY A 104 14.86 8.86 -0.49
N GLU A 105 14.11 9.93 -0.27
CA GLU A 105 14.07 11.13 -1.12
C GLU A 105 14.10 12.37 -0.22
N GLN A 106 14.37 13.54 -0.79
CA GLN A 106 14.25 14.81 -0.07
C GLN A 106 12.79 15.29 -0.07
N GLY A 107 12.25 15.57 1.11
CA GLY A 107 10.90 16.10 1.30
C GLY A 107 10.77 16.94 2.56
N ASP A 108 9.59 17.50 2.78
CA ASP A 108 9.24 18.12 4.06
C ASP A 108 9.07 17.08 5.18
N PHE A 109 8.94 17.54 6.42
CA PHE A 109 8.84 16.65 7.57
C PHE A 109 7.66 15.66 7.49
N LEU A 110 6.50 16.11 7.02
CA LEU A 110 5.30 15.25 6.96
C LEU A 110 5.40 14.25 5.82
N GLN A 111 6.00 14.65 4.70
CA GLN A 111 6.35 13.78 3.59
C GLN A 111 7.31 12.67 4.05
N CYS A 112 8.36 13.02 4.79
CA CYS A 112 9.30 12.03 5.32
C CYS A 112 8.61 10.99 6.22
N TYR A 113 7.70 11.43 7.11
CA TYR A 113 6.92 10.51 7.94
C TYR A 113 5.97 9.62 7.10
N LEU A 114 5.33 10.19 6.07
CA LEU A 114 4.46 9.44 5.16
C LEU A 114 5.24 8.35 4.44
N TRP A 115 6.39 8.69 3.87
CA TRP A 115 7.22 7.77 3.09
C TRP A 115 7.78 6.66 3.96
N GLU A 116 8.22 6.99 5.19
CA GLU A 116 8.68 6.00 6.14
C GLU A 116 7.55 5.04 6.56
N ALA A 117 6.35 5.57 6.82
CA ALA A 117 5.18 4.73 7.12
C ALA A 117 4.87 3.75 5.97
N HIS A 118 4.90 4.22 4.73
CA HIS A 118 4.69 3.37 3.54
C HIS A 118 5.78 2.32 3.41
N ARG A 119 7.05 2.70 3.51
CA ARG A 119 8.19 1.79 3.40
C ARG A 119 8.08 0.65 4.40
N LEU A 120 7.81 0.97 5.67
CA LEU A 120 7.67 -0.03 6.74
C LEU A 120 6.43 -0.92 6.53
N ALA A 121 5.33 -0.35 6.03
CA ALA A 121 4.13 -1.12 5.66
C ALA A 121 4.41 -2.06 4.47
N GLY A 122 5.23 -1.64 3.52
CA GLY A 122 5.73 -2.48 2.42
C GLY A 122 6.49 -3.71 2.93
N MET A 123 7.39 -3.51 3.91
CA MET A 123 8.09 -4.61 4.58
C MET A 123 7.10 -5.61 5.20
N LEU A 124 6.12 -5.14 5.98
CA LEU A 124 5.10 -6.00 6.59
C LEU A 124 4.27 -6.76 5.55
N THR A 125 3.97 -6.12 4.41
CA THR A 125 3.20 -6.73 3.33
C THR A 125 3.96 -7.88 2.69
N VAL A 126 5.24 -7.68 2.35
CA VAL A 126 6.11 -8.74 1.82
C VAL A 126 6.24 -9.89 2.82
N ARG A 127 6.43 -9.56 4.10
CA ARG A 127 6.54 -10.55 5.18
C ARG A 127 5.32 -11.46 5.24
N ARG A 128 4.12 -10.86 5.24
CA ARG A 128 2.85 -11.62 5.26
C ARG A 128 2.67 -12.48 4.01
N SER A 129 2.97 -11.93 2.83
CA SER A 129 2.87 -12.70 1.59
C SER A 129 3.75 -13.96 1.61
N ARG A 130 4.96 -13.88 2.20
CA ARG A 130 5.83 -15.05 2.39
C ARG A 130 5.19 -16.09 3.31
N VAL A 131 4.63 -15.67 4.44
CA VAL A 131 3.96 -16.58 5.39
C VAL A 131 2.81 -17.33 4.69
N PHE A 132 1.92 -16.62 3.98
CA PHE A 132 0.82 -17.25 3.26
C PHE A 132 1.27 -18.18 2.13
N PHE A 133 2.34 -17.81 1.42
CA PHE A 133 2.93 -18.66 0.38
C PHE A 133 3.51 -19.95 0.96
N THR A 134 4.30 -19.86 2.05
CA THR A 134 4.90 -21.04 2.71
C THR A 134 3.85 -21.99 3.29
N LEU A 135 2.73 -21.47 3.80
CA LEU A 135 1.63 -22.28 4.32
C LEU A 135 0.82 -22.95 3.20
N GLY A 136 0.71 -22.32 2.03
CA GLY A 136 0.06 -22.90 0.85
C GLY A 136 0.88 -23.99 0.15
N GLU A 137 2.21 -23.87 0.15
CA GLU A 137 3.13 -24.83 -0.46
C GLU A 137 3.54 -25.99 0.47
N ALA A 138 3.14 -25.99 1.74
CA ALA A 138 3.35 -27.13 2.66
C ALA A 138 2.65 -28.44 2.20
N SER A 139 2.01 -28.45 1.03
CA SER A 139 1.48 -29.63 0.34
C SER A 139 2.39 -30.20 -0.76
N LEU A 140 3.57 -29.63 -1.04
CA LEU A 140 4.58 -30.18 -1.95
C LEU A 140 5.97 -30.13 -1.30
N GLN A 141 6.67 -31.25 -1.39
CA GLN A 141 7.77 -31.66 -0.52
C GLN A 141 9.05 -30.79 -0.59
N ASP A 142 9.81 -30.94 0.51
CA ASP A 142 11.23 -30.70 0.74
C ASP A 142 11.72 -29.33 1.19
N ALA A 143 12.04 -29.32 2.49
CA ALA A 143 12.92 -28.39 3.16
C ALA A 143 14.25 -28.22 2.42
N SER A 144 14.55 -26.99 2.03
CA SER A 144 15.92 -26.50 2.01
C SER A 144 16.04 -25.35 3.01
N SER A 145 16.62 -25.74 4.15
CA SER A 145 17.07 -24.96 5.29
C SER A 145 17.93 -23.77 4.86
N GLY A 146 17.31 -22.64 4.56
CA GLY A 146 18.03 -21.39 4.21
C GLY A 146 17.30 -20.09 4.54
N ALA A 147 16.04 -20.15 5.00
CA ALA A 147 15.24 -18.96 5.32
C ALA A 147 15.48 -18.43 6.74
N ALA A 148 15.83 -19.29 7.70
CA ALA A 148 15.89 -18.92 9.11
C ALA A 148 17.15 -18.10 9.53
N GLU A 149 18.23 -18.11 8.73
CA GLU A 149 19.48 -17.39 9.07
C GLU A 149 19.59 -15.98 8.44
N ARG A 150 18.71 -15.60 7.50
CA ARG A 150 18.76 -14.26 6.87
C ARG A 150 18.05 -13.16 7.67
N ASP A 151 17.35 -13.52 8.74
CA ASP A 151 16.45 -12.64 9.51
C ASP A 151 17.12 -11.82 10.64
N SER A 152 18.43 -11.96 10.89
CA SER A 152 19.06 -11.32 12.07
C SER A 152 19.21 -9.79 11.97
N HIS A 153 19.12 -9.22 10.77
CA HIS A 153 19.35 -7.79 10.54
C HIS A 153 18.06 -6.98 10.34
N LEU A 154 16.93 -7.63 10.06
CA LEU A 154 15.66 -6.94 9.82
C LEU A 154 14.88 -6.73 11.13
N PRO A 155 14.16 -5.60 11.29
CA PRO A 155 13.37 -5.38 12.49
C PRO A 155 12.19 -6.36 12.63
N LYS A 156 11.92 -6.76 13.87
CA LYS A 156 10.75 -7.57 14.25
C LYS A 156 9.44 -6.84 13.90
N THR A 157 8.37 -7.60 13.67
CA THR A 157 7.04 -7.09 13.30
C THR A 157 6.53 -6.03 14.28
N GLU A 158 6.65 -6.25 15.59
CA GLU A 158 6.24 -5.28 16.61
C GLU A 158 6.97 -3.94 16.46
N VAL A 159 8.28 -3.97 16.18
CA VAL A 159 9.08 -2.76 15.97
C VAL A 159 8.61 -2.00 14.73
N LEU A 160 8.31 -2.71 13.64
CA LEU A 160 7.76 -2.09 12.42
C LEU A 160 6.39 -1.47 12.70
N LEU A 161 5.49 -2.18 13.39
CA LEU A 161 4.16 -1.68 13.75
C LEU A 161 4.25 -0.42 14.61
N THR A 162 5.05 -0.43 15.68
CA THR A 162 5.24 0.75 16.53
C THR A 162 5.77 1.94 15.72
N LYS A 163 6.74 1.72 14.82
CA LYS A 163 7.26 2.79 13.98
C LYS A 163 6.22 3.30 12.97
N ILE A 164 5.44 2.44 12.34
CA ILE A 164 4.36 2.87 11.44
C ILE A 164 3.37 3.75 12.21
N LEU A 165 2.88 3.29 13.36
CA LEU A 165 1.93 4.03 14.19
C LEU A 165 2.51 5.35 14.70
N ALA A 166 3.79 5.38 15.09
CA ALA A 166 4.45 6.62 15.49
C ALA A 166 4.53 7.65 14.36
N ASN A 167 4.84 7.21 13.12
CA ASN A 167 4.82 8.10 11.95
C ASN A 167 3.40 8.60 11.65
N LEU A 168 2.39 7.74 11.74
CA LEU A 168 0.98 8.09 11.53
C LEU A 168 0.47 9.10 12.56
N ASP A 169 0.82 8.91 13.84
CA ASP A 169 0.50 9.86 14.91
C ASP A 169 1.21 11.21 14.70
N ALA A 170 2.47 11.20 14.27
CA ALA A 170 3.21 12.43 13.93
C ALA A 170 2.54 13.19 12.77
N ILE A 171 2.13 12.49 11.70
CA ILE A 171 1.39 13.08 10.57
C ILE A 171 0.07 13.69 11.07
N ARG A 172 -0.72 12.90 11.80
CA ARG A 172 -2.02 13.32 12.33
C ARG A 172 -1.92 14.58 13.19
N ARG A 173 -0.89 14.66 14.06
CA ARG A 173 -0.65 15.85 14.89
C ARG A 173 -0.15 17.03 14.07
N GLY A 174 0.76 16.80 13.12
CA GLY A 174 1.31 17.84 12.26
C GLY A 174 0.27 18.47 11.33
N CYS A 175 -0.67 17.69 10.80
CA CYS A 175 -1.76 18.17 9.96
C CYS A 175 -2.82 19.00 10.73
N LYS A 176 -2.81 18.98 12.07
CA LYS A 176 -3.65 19.86 12.89
C LYS A 176 -3.07 21.27 13.04
N ASP A 177 -1.80 21.47 12.69
CA ASP A 177 -1.20 22.81 12.68
C ASP A 177 -1.71 23.60 11.46
N PRO A 178 -2.44 24.71 11.66
CA PRO A 178 -2.95 25.54 10.56
C PRO A 178 -1.86 26.10 9.64
N ARG A 179 -0.60 26.11 10.10
CA ARG A 179 0.56 26.60 9.34
C ARG A 179 1.12 25.55 8.39
N ALA A 180 0.77 24.28 8.57
CA ALA A 180 1.43 23.17 7.88
C ALA A 180 1.01 22.99 6.41
N GLY A 181 -0.06 23.64 5.93
CA GLY A 181 -0.45 23.68 4.50
C GLY A 181 -0.78 22.35 3.81
N ASN A 182 -0.48 21.21 4.44
CA ASN A 182 -0.41 19.89 3.81
C ASN A 182 -1.63 19.02 4.16
N SER A 183 -2.85 19.55 3.96
CA SER A 183 -4.11 18.82 4.19
C SER A 183 -4.19 17.51 3.39
N LEU A 184 -3.51 17.43 2.24
CA LEU A 184 -3.57 16.29 1.33
C LEU A 184 -2.78 15.06 1.80
N ILE A 185 -1.78 15.23 2.69
CA ILE A 185 -0.97 14.10 3.19
C ILE A 185 -1.84 13.09 3.93
N MET A 186 -2.86 13.55 4.66
CA MET A 186 -3.82 12.68 5.35
C MET A 186 -4.58 11.76 4.39
N ASN A 187 -4.71 12.10 3.10
CA ASN A 187 -5.40 11.23 2.16
C ASN A 187 -4.58 10.00 1.80
N ALA A 188 -3.25 10.08 1.88
CA ALA A 188 -2.34 9.01 1.48
C ALA A 188 -2.02 8.02 2.62
N ILE A 189 -2.51 8.23 3.85
CA ILE A 189 -2.15 7.36 4.98
C ILE A 189 -2.89 6.01 4.99
N ASN A 190 -3.89 5.83 4.12
CA ASN A 190 -4.77 4.66 4.13
C ASN A 190 -4.00 3.33 4.03
N TYR A 191 -3.04 3.24 3.11
CA TYR A 191 -2.22 2.03 2.97
C TYR A 191 -1.45 1.66 4.25
N PRO A 192 -0.55 2.51 4.80
CA PRO A 192 0.19 2.14 5.99
C PRO A 192 -0.70 1.94 7.23
N LEU A 193 -1.79 2.71 7.34
CA LEU A 193 -2.78 2.57 8.40
C LEU A 193 -3.46 1.20 8.37
N PHE A 194 -3.94 0.81 7.18
CA PHE A 194 -4.61 -0.46 6.96
C PHE A 194 -3.67 -1.65 7.15
N VAL A 195 -2.44 -1.55 6.62
CA VAL A 195 -1.43 -2.61 6.77
C VAL A 195 -1.03 -2.80 8.23
N ALA A 196 -0.86 -1.73 9.02
CA ALA A 196 -0.58 -1.86 10.44
C ALA A 196 -1.72 -2.58 11.17
N GLY A 197 -2.96 -2.18 10.91
CA GLY A 197 -4.16 -2.75 11.53
C GLY A 197 -4.41 -4.24 11.27
N GLN A 198 -3.75 -4.85 10.29
CA GLN A 198 -3.93 -6.28 9.99
C GLN A 198 -3.28 -7.23 11.02
N ASP A 199 -2.34 -6.77 11.84
CA ASP A 199 -1.72 -7.64 12.85
C ASP A 199 -2.65 -7.81 14.07
N VAL A 200 -3.51 -8.82 14.01
CA VAL A 200 -4.57 -9.03 15.00
C VAL A 200 -4.01 -9.27 16.41
N GLY A 201 -2.91 -10.01 16.52
CA GLY A 201 -2.27 -10.31 17.81
C GLY A 201 -1.74 -9.05 18.48
N ALA A 202 -1.01 -8.21 17.73
CA ALA A 202 -0.51 -6.95 18.22
C ALA A 202 -1.63 -5.95 18.53
N MET A 203 -2.63 -5.82 17.63
CA MET A 203 -3.77 -4.92 17.82
C MET A 203 -4.65 -5.31 19.02
N ASN A 204 -4.85 -6.60 19.27
CA ASN A 204 -5.63 -7.07 20.41
C ASN A 204 -4.91 -6.88 21.75
N SER A 205 -3.57 -6.88 21.72
CA SER A 205 -2.72 -6.65 22.89
C SER A 205 -2.53 -5.17 23.22
N HIS A 206 -2.76 -4.26 22.26
CA HIS A 206 -2.58 -2.81 22.40
C HIS A 206 -3.85 -2.04 21.99
N PRO A 207 -4.83 -1.87 22.91
CA PRO A 207 -6.08 -1.15 22.61
C PRO A 207 -5.89 0.30 22.17
N ASP A 208 -4.83 0.95 22.64
CA ASP A 208 -4.38 2.29 22.27
C ASP A 208 -4.00 2.37 20.78
N TRP A 209 -3.38 1.32 20.22
CA TRP A 209 -3.04 1.28 18.79
C TRP A 209 -4.29 1.22 17.91
N LYS A 210 -5.29 0.41 18.31
CA LYS A 210 -6.59 0.40 17.64
C LYS A 210 -7.27 1.76 17.72
N GLN A 211 -7.18 2.43 18.86
CA GLN A 211 -7.77 3.75 19.02
C GLN A 211 -7.11 4.78 18.11
N LEU A 212 -5.77 4.78 18.01
CA LEU A 212 -5.06 5.62 17.05
C LEU A 212 -5.51 5.34 15.61
N ILE A 213 -5.72 4.07 15.23
CA ILE A 213 -6.21 3.73 13.90
C ILE A 213 -7.60 4.31 13.63
N ARG A 214 -8.54 4.11 14.58
CA ARG A 214 -9.89 4.67 14.46
C ARG A 214 -9.87 6.18 14.33
N ASP A 215 -9.10 6.81 15.18
CA ASP A 215 -8.92 8.25 15.22
C ASP A 215 -8.36 8.81 13.89
N CYS A 216 -7.37 8.13 13.29
CA CYS A 216 -6.86 8.51 11.97
C CYS A 216 -7.95 8.46 10.91
N TYR A 217 -8.76 7.39 10.88
CA TYR A 217 -9.90 7.27 9.96
C TYR A 217 -10.98 8.34 10.20
N CYS A 218 -11.17 8.80 11.45
CA CYS A 218 -12.08 9.90 11.75
C CYS A 218 -11.54 11.27 11.31
N ASP A 219 -10.22 11.47 11.35
CA ASP A 219 -9.56 12.73 11.01
C ASP A 219 -9.40 12.91 9.49
N ILE A 220 -9.56 11.86 8.68
CA ILE A 220 -9.57 11.95 7.21
C ILE A 220 -10.85 12.68 6.75
N LYS A 221 -10.68 13.88 6.18
CA LYS A 221 -11.76 14.72 5.66
C LYS A 221 -11.88 14.58 4.14
N ARG A 222 -12.65 13.59 3.66
CA ARG A 222 -13.06 13.52 2.25
C ARG A 222 -14.51 14.01 2.13
N GLU A 223 -14.68 15.29 1.75
CA GLU A 223 -16.00 15.95 1.70
C GLU A 223 -16.95 15.40 0.61
N GLU A 224 -16.46 14.68 -0.41
CA GLU A 224 -17.31 14.27 -1.55
C GLU A 224 -17.30 12.76 -1.91
N TYR A 225 -16.38 11.94 -1.40
CA TYR A 225 -16.25 10.52 -1.79
C TYR A 225 -15.99 9.53 -0.61
N GLY A 226 -16.20 9.96 0.63
CA GLY A 226 -15.78 9.30 1.89
C GLY A 226 -16.48 8.01 2.32
N VAL A 227 -16.81 7.10 1.40
CA VAL A 227 -17.36 5.78 1.75
C VAL A 227 -16.27 4.73 1.97
N ASP A 228 -15.13 4.84 1.29
CA ASP A 228 -14.07 3.81 1.30
C ASP A 228 -13.37 3.70 2.66
N ASP A 229 -13.00 4.83 3.28
CA ASP A 229 -12.27 4.86 4.56
C ASP A 229 -13.05 4.18 5.70
N ARG A 230 -14.38 4.37 5.74
CA ARG A 230 -15.26 3.70 6.71
C ARG A 230 -15.36 2.20 6.46
N LEU A 231 -15.32 1.78 5.19
CA LEU A 231 -15.34 0.37 4.82
C LEU A 231 -14.01 -0.30 5.16
N GLN A 232 -12.88 0.38 4.94
CA GLN A 232 -11.56 -0.08 5.37
C GLN A 232 -11.53 -0.31 6.89
N LEU A 233 -11.96 0.67 7.69
CA LEU A 233 -12.04 0.50 9.15
C LEU A 233 -12.98 -0.64 9.54
N LYS A 234 -14.14 -0.76 8.88
CA LYS A 234 -15.08 -1.87 9.13
C LYS A 234 -14.45 -3.24 8.89
N VAL A 235 -13.66 -3.40 7.82
CA VAL A 235 -12.93 -4.65 7.53
C VAL A 235 -11.90 -4.94 8.63
N LEU A 236 -11.14 -3.93 9.08
CA LEU A 236 -10.19 -4.10 10.19
C LEU A 236 -10.89 -4.48 11.50
N GLU A 237 -12.01 -3.85 11.82
CA GLU A 237 -12.76 -4.17 13.03
C GLU A 237 -13.33 -5.59 13.00
N GLU A 238 -13.77 -6.05 11.84
CA GLU A 238 -14.20 -7.44 11.65
C GLU A 238 -13.02 -8.41 11.81
N LEU A 239 -11.87 -8.10 11.23
CA LEU A 239 -10.64 -8.87 11.40
C LEU A 239 -10.24 -8.99 12.88
N TRP A 240 -10.30 -7.88 13.63
CA TRP A 240 -10.00 -7.86 15.06
C TRP A 240 -10.98 -8.69 15.89
N LYS A 241 -12.28 -8.68 15.52
CA LYS A 241 -13.32 -9.46 16.20
C LYS A 241 -13.15 -10.96 15.98
N ARG A 242 -12.82 -11.38 14.76
CA ARG A 242 -12.58 -12.80 14.44
C ARG A 242 -11.38 -13.37 15.20
N ASN A 243 -10.42 -12.51 15.57
CA ASN A 243 -9.24 -12.88 16.36
C ASN A 243 -8.43 -14.03 15.73
N ASP A 244 -8.42 -14.12 14.41
CA ASP A 244 -7.70 -15.13 13.66
C ASP A 244 -6.51 -14.49 12.95
N ALA A 245 -5.30 -14.82 13.42
CA ALA A 245 -4.06 -14.31 12.86
C ALA A 245 -3.75 -14.86 11.46
N MET A 246 -4.40 -15.96 11.07
CA MET A 246 -4.23 -16.60 9.76
C MET A 246 -5.28 -16.17 8.74
N LEU A 247 -6.24 -15.31 9.13
CA LEU A 247 -7.27 -14.83 8.22
C LEU A 247 -6.67 -13.88 7.19
N ASN A 248 -6.77 -14.26 5.92
CA ASN A 248 -6.36 -13.39 4.82
C ASN A 248 -7.38 -12.27 4.62
N VAL A 249 -6.92 -11.02 4.75
CA VAL A 249 -7.77 -9.82 4.62
C VAL A 249 -8.42 -9.69 3.24
N ASN A 250 -7.80 -10.22 2.18
CA ASN A 250 -8.39 -10.21 0.84
C ASN A 250 -9.59 -11.15 0.75
N ASP A 251 -9.52 -12.30 1.42
CA ASP A 251 -10.61 -13.26 1.44
C ASP A 251 -11.77 -12.73 2.28
N LEU A 252 -11.46 -12.12 3.43
CA LEU A 252 -12.46 -11.40 4.25
C LEU A 252 -13.17 -10.29 3.45
N ALA A 253 -12.42 -9.46 2.71
CA ALA A 253 -13.02 -8.42 1.89
C ALA A 253 -13.93 -9.00 0.78
N ARG A 254 -13.53 -10.12 0.15
CA ARG A 254 -14.35 -10.83 -0.84
C ARG A 254 -15.61 -11.43 -0.23
N GLU A 255 -15.53 -12.04 0.94
CA GLU A 255 -16.70 -12.52 1.71
C GLU A 255 -17.69 -11.38 1.96
N MET A 256 -17.17 -10.19 2.27
CA MET A 256 -17.96 -8.98 2.46
C MET A 256 -18.44 -8.33 1.15
N ASN A 257 -18.11 -8.90 -0.01
CA ASN A 257 -18.36 -8.36 -1.34
C ASN A 257 -17.74 -6.98 -1.60
N LEU A 258 -16.59 -6.69 -0.99
CA LEU A 258 -15.90 -5.41 -1.09
C LEU A 258 -14.62 -5.51 -1.94
N GLU A 259 -14.36 -4.45 -2.70
CA GLU A 259 -13.05 -4.15 -3.28
C GLU A 259 -12.65 -2.74 -2.83
N LEU A 260 -11.58 -2.62 -2.04
CA LEU A 260 -11.20 -1.38 -1.36
C LEU A 260 -9.91 -0.83 -1.95
N GLY A 261 -9.86 0.47 -2.24
CA GLY A 261 -8.63 1.18 -2.59
C GLY A 261 -7.95 1.73 -1.34
N LEU A 262 -6.63 1.59 -1.23
CA LEU A 262 -5.85 2.09 -0.09
C LEU A 262 -5.05 3.37 -0.43
N LEU A 263 -5.55 4.13 -1.40
CA LEU A 263 -4.93 5.32 -2.00
C LEU A 263 -5.62 6.62 -1.58
#